data_AF-A0A9D4S9W6-F1
#
_entry.id   AF-A0A9D4S9W6-F1
#
_cell.length_a   1.000
_cell.length_b   1.000
_cell.length_c   1.000
_cell.angle_alpha   90.00
_cell.angle_beta   90.00
_cell.angle_gamma   90.00
#
_symmetry.space_group_name_H-M   'P 1'
#
loop_
_entity.id
_entity.type
_entity.pdbx_description
1 polymer ?
#
loop_
_entity_poly.entity_id
_entity_poly.type
_entity_poly.pdbx_seq_one_letter_code
_entity_poly.pdbx_strand_id
1 'polypeptide(L)'
;MQCVHKLSRDETFRDMGCWQSVHRLSRDETFRDTGCWQSVHKLRRDETFRGTGCWQSVYTLRRDETFRDTGCWQSVHRLSRDETFRDTGCWQSVHKLRRDETFRDTGCWQSVYTLRRDETFRDTGCWQCVHKLSSDETFCDTEC
;
A
#
# COMPACT_ATOMS: atom_id res chain seq x y z
N MET A 1 -3.49 8.09 -22.15
CA MET A 1 -3.19 9.39 -21.49
C MET A 1 -2.32 9.10 -20.28
N GLN A 2 -1.17 9.76 -20.17
CA GLN A 2 -0.19 9.52 -19.11
C GLN A 2 -0.04 10.77 -18.25
N CYS A 3 -0.05 10.58 -16.93
CA CYS A 3 0.02 11.65 -15.93
C CYS A 3 1.27 11.47 -15.06
N VAL A 4 1.98 12.55 -14.78
CA VAL A 4 3.17 12.52 -13.92
C VAL A 4 3.10 13.68 -12.96
N HIS A 5 3.05 13.38 -11.67
CA HIS A 5 2.97 14.38 -10.60
C HIS A 5 4.15 14.25 -9.66
N LYS A 6 4.71 15.40 -9.29
CA LYS A 6 5.75 15.51 -8.28
C LYS A 6 5.26 16.50 -7.23
N LEU A 7 5.12 16.01 -6.01
CA LEU A 7 4.78 16.81 -4.85
C LEU A 7 6.00 16.92 -3.95
N SER A 8 6.15 18.10 -3.34
CA SER A 8 7.43 18.50 -2.76
C SER A 8 7.37 18.81 -1.28
N ARG A 9 6.38 19.59 -0.83
CA ARG A 9 6.13 19.79 0.59
C ARG A 9 4.75 20.37 0.89
N ASP A 10 4.09 19.83 1.91
CA ASP A 10 2.88 20.40 2.53
C ASP A 10 1.72 20.59 1.54
N GLU A 11 1.63 19.76 0.49
CA GLU A 11 0.57 19.85 -0.50
C GLU A 11 -0.56 18.85 -0.23
N THR A 12 -1.73 19.15 -0.80
CA THR A 12 -2.84 18.22 -0.86
C THR A 12 -3.25 18.08 -2.32
N PHE A 13 -3.23 16.86 -2.83
CA PHE A 13 -3.52 16.60 -4.23
C PHE A 13 -4.56 15.49 -4.40
N ARG A 14 -5.34 15.60 -5.48
CA ARG A 14 -6.30 14.57 -5.90
C ARG A 14 -6.11 14.30 -7.39
N ASP A 15 -5.72 13.07 -7.73
CA ASP A 15 -5.82 12.56 -9.09
C ASP A 15 -7.20 11.91 -9.25
N MET A 16 -7.90 12.24 -10.33
CA MET A 16 -9.22 11.70 -10.66
C MET A 16 -9.18 10.70 -11.82
N GLY A 17 -8.00 10.18 -12.12
CA GLY A 17 -7.83 9.01 -12.96
C GLY A 17 -7.15 9.35 -14.28
N CYS A 18 -6.06 8.63 -14.53
CA CYS A 18 -5.38 8.56 -15.81
C CYS A 18 -5.27 7.10 -16.22
N TRP A 19 -5.10 6.85 -17.52
CA TRP A 19 -4.78 5.48 -17.97
C TRP A 19 -3.48 5.03 -17.28
N GLN A 20 -2.44 5.85 -17.34
CA GLN A 20 -1.18 5.59 -16.64
C GLN A 20 -0.80 6.80 -15.80
N SER A 21 -0.40 6.58 -14.55
CA SER A 21 0.03 7.65 -13.66
C SER A 21 1.32 7.30 -12.91
N VAL A 22 2.15 8.32 -12.67
CA VAL A 22 3.34 8.21 -11.82
C VAL A 22 3.37 9.38 -10.85
N HIS A 23 3.36 9.07 -9.56
CA HIS A 23 3.37 10.06 -8.49
C HIS A 23 4.62 9.91 -7.64
N ARG A 24 5.27 11.04 -7.38
CA ARG A 24 6.39 11.12 -6.45
C ARG A 24 6.10 12.17 -5.39
N LEU A 25 5.89 11.71 -4.18
CA LEU A 25 5.69 12.52 -2.99
C LEU A 25 7.00 12.58 -2.23
N SER A 26 7.21 13.70 -1.54
CA SER A 26 8.50 14.00 -0.93
C SER A 26 8.42 14.20 0.57
N ARG A 27 7.47 15.00 1.07
CA ARG A 27 7.30 15.22 2.50
C ARG A 27 5.96 15.87 2.85
N ASP A 28 5.32 15.41 3.93
CA ASP A 28 4.20 16.10 4.58
C ASP A 28 2.96 16.31 3.65
N GLU A 29 2.74 15.41 2.70
CA GLU A 29 1.70 15.45 1.68
C GLU A 29 0.44 14.66 2.07
N THR A 30 -0.69 15.10 1.53
CA THR A 30 -1.91 14.29 1.48
C THR A 30 -2.34 14.04 0.04
N PHE A 31 -2.36 12.78 -0.38
CA PHE A 31 -2.67 12.42 -1.75
C PHE A 31 -3.85 11.44 -1.85
N ARG A 32 -4.72 11.69 -2.83
CA ARG A 32 -5.79 10.76 -3.22
C ARG A 32 -5.64 10.38 -4.69
N ASP A 33 -5.58 9.08 -4.98
CA ASP A 33 -5.73 8.55 -6.33
C ASP A 33 -7.10 7.89 -6.48
N THR A 34 -7.73 8.04 -7.63
CA THR A 34 -8.97 7.32 -7.94
C THR A 34 -9.03 6.96 -9.40
N GLY A 35 -9.29 5.68 -9.69
CA GLY A 35 -9.70 5.24 -11.03
C GLY A 35 -8.57 5.25 -12.06
N CYS A 36 -7.51 4.48 -11.82
CA CYS A 36 -6.38 4.34 -12.73
C CYS A 36 -6.33 2.95 -13.38
N TRP A 37 -5.86 2.85 -14.64
CA TRP A 37 -5.55 1.53 -15.20
C TRP A 37 -4.20 1.03 -14.66
N GLN A 38 -3.20 1.89 -14.63
CA GLN A 38 -1.89 1.59 -14.07
C GLN A 38 -1.33 2.78 -13.31
N SER A 39 -0.88 2.57 -12.08
CA SER A 39 -0.20 3.62 -11.31
C SER A 39 1.08 3.16 -10.61
N VAL A 40 1.99 4.11 -10.43
CA VAL A 40 3.18 3.95 -9.61
C VAL A 40 3.29 5.12 -8.64
N HIS A 41 3.35 4.82 -7.36
CA HIS A 41 3.50 5.83 -6.31
C HIS A 41 4.79 5.60 -5.53
N LYS A 42 5.54 6.69 -5.35
CA LYS A 42 6.72 6.74 -4.49
C LYS A 42 6.50 7.78 -3.42
N LEU A 43 6.29 7.31 -2.21
CA LEU A 43 6.16 8.10 -0.99
C LEU A 43 7.49 8.09 -0.24
N ARG A 44 7.78 9.17 0.46
CA ARG A 44 9.11 9.39 1.04
C ARG A 44 9.08 9.57 2.54
N ARG A 45 8.23 10.46 3.05
CA ARG A 45 8.20 10.78 4.46
C ARG A 45 6.92 11.49 4.86
N ASP A 46 6.31 11.09 5.97
CA ASP A 46 5.24 11.83 6.64
C ASP A 46 4.01 12.08 5.73
N GLU A 47 3.72 11.18 4.79
CA GLU A 47 2.64 11.28 3.81
C GLU A 47 1.38 10.54 4.27
N THR A 48 0.22 11.03 3.82
CA THR A 48 -1.04 10.30 3.88
C THR A 48 -1.56 10.01 2.49
N PHE A 49 -1.73 8.73 2.15
CA PHE A 49 -2.23 8.28 0.86
C PHE A 49 -3.56 7.54 0.96
N ARG A 50 -4.44 7.79 -0.01
CA ARG A 50 -5.65 7.00 -0.25
C ARG A 50 -5.80 6.68 -1.73
N GLY A 51 -5.75 5.41 -2.08
CA GLY A 51 -6.01 4.90 -3.43
C GLY A 51 -7.36 4.21 -3.49
N THR A 52 -8.05 4.30 -4.63
CA THR A 52 -9.26 3.52 -4.87
C THR A 52 -9.42 3.14 -6.34
N GLY A 53 -9.75 1.87 -6.60
CA GLY A 53 -10.28 1.42 -7.88
C GLY A 53 -9.25 1.43 -9.01
N CYS A 54 -8.01 0.99 -8.73
CA CYS A 54 -6.99 0.84 -9.75
C CYS A 54 -6.89 -0.59 -10.27
N TRP A 55 -6.66 -0.76 -11.58
CA TRP A 55 -6.45 -2.10 -12.13
C TRP A 55 -5.09 -2.67 -11.69
N GLN A 56 -4.01 -1.91 -11.85
CA GLN A 56 -2.68 -2.30 -11.42
C GLN A 56 -1.96 -1.17 -10.72
N SER A 57 -1.42 -1.44 -9.54
CA SER A 57 -0.72 -0.41 -8.76
C SER A 57 0.57 -0.91 -8.12
N VAL A 58 1.58 -0.06 -8.11
CA VAL A 58 2.83 -0.28 -7.38
C VAL A 58 3.11 0.86 -6.42
N TYR A 59 3.29 0.51 -5.15
CA TYR A 59 3.52 1.46 -4.07
C TYR A 59 4.88 1.20 -3.42
N THR A 60 5.67 2.27 -3.30
CA THR A 60 6.90 2.28 -2.49
C THR A 60 6.78 3.34 -1.42
N LEU A 61 6.72 2.89 -0.17
CA LEU A 61 6.63 3.69 1.04
C LEU A 61 7.97 3.59 1.78
N ARG A 62 8.35 4.67 2.45
CA ARG A 62 9.69 4.78 3.02
C ARG A 62 9.71 5.03 4.52
N ARG A 63 8.92 5.97 5.01
CA ARG A 63 8.97 6.34 6.42
C ARG A 63 7.73 7.10 6.87
N ASP A 64 7.17 6.73 8.01
CA ASP A 64 6.16 7.52 8.71
C ASP A 64 4.89 7.78 7.85
N GLU A 65 4.50 6.84 6.98
CA GLU A 65 3.36 6.97 6.07
C GLU A 65 2.09 6.37 6.66
N THR A 66 0.96 7.00 6.35
CA THR A 66 -0.36 6.39 6.52
C THR A 66 -0.98 6.08 5.17
N PHE A 67 -1.20 4.81 4.89
CA PHE A 67 -1.64 4.35 3.58
C PHE A 67 -2.93 3.54 3.64
N ARG A 68 -3.83 3.83 2.70
CA ARG A 68 -5.03 3.05 2.44
C ARG A 68 -5.16 2.79 0.94
N ASP A 69 -5.30 1.53 0.56
CA ASP A 69 -5.70 1.15 -0.80
C ASP A 69 -6.96 0.31 -0.75
N THR A 70 -7.78 0.43 -1.79
CA THR A 70 -9.10 -0.21 -1.82
C THR A 70 -9.51 -0.56 -3.24
N GLY A 71 -9.90 -1.82 -3.45
CA GLY A 71 -10.52 -2.27 -4.69
C GLY A 71 -9.55 -2.32 -5.87
N CYS A 72 -8.30 -2.76 -5.64
CA CYS A 72 -7.36 -2.96 -6.72
C CYS A 72 -7.46 -4.37 -7.32
N TRP A 73 -7.28 -4.52 -8.63
CA TRP A 73 -7.18 -5.86 -9.20
C TRP A 73 -5.82 -6.50 -8.86
N GLN A 74 -4.74 -5.76 -9.05
CA GLN A 74 -3.40 -6.22 -8.68
C GLN A 74 -2.62 -5.10 -7.99
N SER A 75 -2.02 -5.41 -6.84
CA SER A 75 -1.25 -4.44 -6.07
C SER A 75 0.10 -5.01 -5.60
N VAL A 76 1.12 -4.15 -5.60
CA VAL A 76 2.42 -4.47 -4.99
C VAL A 76 2.81 -3.35 -4.05
N HIS A 77 3.04 -3.70 -2.79
CA HIS A 77 3.41 -2.75 -1.75
C HIS A 77 4.79 -3.08 -1.18
N ARG A 78 5.64 -2.06 -1.11
CA ARG A 78 6.95 -2.12 -0.46
C ARG A 78 6.99 -1.08 0.64
N LEU A 79 6.93 -1.55 1.87
CA LEU A 79 6.96 -0.77 3.10
C LEU A 79 8.36 -0.89 3.70
N SER A 80 8.79 0.17 4.37
CA SER A 80 10.17 0.28 4.84
C SER A 80 10.30 0.51 6.33
N ARG A 81 9.58 1.49 6.89
CA ARG A 81 9.69 1.82 8.31
C ARG A 81 8.51 2.65 8.81
N ASP A 82 8.02 2.33 10.01
CA ASP A 82 7.09 3.18 10.77
C ASP A 82 5.78 3.49 9.99
N GLU A 83 5.31 2.54 9.19
CA GLU A 83 4.14 2.67 8.31
C GLU A 83 2.87 2.13 8.96
N THR A 84 1.76 2.81 8.72
CA THR A 84 0.42 2.24 8.97
C THR A 84 -0.30 1.99 7.65
N PHE A 85 -0.60 0.73 7.39
CA PHE A 85 -1.11 0.29 6.11
C PHE A 85 -2.43 -0.48 6.23
N ARG A 86 -3.38 -0.14 5.36
CA ARG A 86 -4.61 -0.90 5.17
C ARG A 86 -4.83 -1.19 3.69
N ASP A 87 -4.97 -2.46 3.34
CA ASP A 87 -5.45 -2.89 2.03
C ASP A 87 -6.81 -3.58 2.17
N THR A 88 -7.67 -3.39 1.18
CA THR A 88 -9.04 -3.87 1.22
C THR A 88 -9.56 -4.22 -0.16
N GLY A 89 -10.03 -5.45 -0.33
CA GLY A 89 -10.75 -5.85 -1.53
C GLY A 89 -9.86 -5.99 -2.76
N CYS A 90 -8.62 -6.45 -2.62
CA CYS A 90 -7.75 -6.72 -3.75
C CYS A 90 -7.93 -8.13 -4.31
N TRP A 91 -7.85 -8.30 -5.63
CA TRP A 91 -7.85 -9.66 -6.20
C TRP A 91 -6.50 -10.35 -5.94
N GLN A 92 -5.40 -9.66 -6.22
CA GLN A 92 -4.06 -10.17 -5.95
C GLN A 92 -3.18 -9.08 -5.34
N SER A 93 -2.54 -9.38 -4.21
CA SER A 93 -1.64 -8.45 -3.55
C SER A 93 -0.30 -9.09 -3.16
N VAL A 94 0.76 -8.29 -3.24
CA VAL A 94 2.09 -8.67 -2.74
C VAL A 94 2.59 -7.58 -1.81
N HIS A 95 2.85 -7.94 -0.57
CA HIS A 95 3.33 -7.02 0.45
C HIS A 95 4.73 -7.42 0.92
N LYS A 96 5.63 -6.44 0.96
CA LYS A 96 6.98 -6.56 1.54
C LYS A 96 7.11 -5.53 2.65
N LEU A 97 7.10 -6.01 3.88
CA LEU A 97 7.24 -5.23 5.09
C LEU A 97 8.66 -5.40 5.64
N ARG A 98 9.12 -4.40 6.38
CA ARG A 98 10.51 -4.29 6.79
C ARG A 98 10.70 -4.06 8.28
N ARG A 99 10.11 -3.00 8.83
CA ARG A 99 10.34 -2.66 10.22
C ARG A 99 9.24 -1.77 10.81
N ASP A 100 8.80 -2.09 12.02
CA ASP A 100 7.93 -1.20 12.82
C ASP A 100 6.61 -0.86 12.08
N GLU A 101 6.07 -1.78 11.28
CA GLU A 101 4.87 -1.60 10.47
C GLU A 101 3.62 -2.12 11.20
N THR A 102 2.53 -1.40 11.05
CA THR A 102 1.19 -1.88 11.38
C THR A 102 0.40 -2.13 10.11
N PHE A 103 0.05 -3.39 9.87
CA PHE A 103 -0.57 -3.82 8.63
C PHE A 103 -1.89 -4.54 8.87
N ARG A 104 -2.89 -4.14 8.07
CA ARG A 104 -4.17 -4.83 8.00
C ARG A 104 -4.56 -5.07 6.55
N ASP A 105 -4.76 -6.34 6.18
CA ASP A 105 -5.40 -6.71 4.92
C ASP A 105 -6.77 -7.32 5.19
N THR A 106 -7.74 -6.98 4.35
CA THR A 106 -9.10 -7.49 4.45
C THR A 106 -9.72 -7.76 3.09
N GLY A 107 -10.25 -8.97 2.89
CA GLY A 107 -11.03 -9.28 1.69
C GLY A 107 -10.20 -9.43 0.42
N CYS A 108 -8.97 -9.94 0.51
CA CYS A 108 -8.15 -10.24 -0.65
C CYS A 108 -8.42 -11.65 -1.21
N TRP A 109 -8.34 -11.86 -2.51
CA TRP A 109 -8.46 -13.23 -3.03
C TRP A 109 -7.16 -14.01 -2.89
N GLN A 110 -6.03 -13.40 -3.24
CA GLN A 110 -4.70 -13.99 -3.11
C GLN A 110 -3.69 -12.97 -2.59
N SER A 111 -2.99 -13.31 -1.52
CA SER A 111 -2.00 -12.41 -0.92
C SER A 111 -0.68 -13.11 -0.64
N VAL A 112 0.43 -12.43 -0.94
CA VAL A 112 1.78 -12.88 -0.56
C VAL A 112 2.43 -11.83 0.34
N TYR A 113 2.84 -12.28 1.52
CA TYR A 113 3.44 -11.42 2.54
C TYR A 113 4.88 -11.84 2.79
N THR A 114 5.78 -10.86 2.78
CA THR A 114 7.13 -10.99 3.33
C THR A 114 7.24 -9.99 4.47
N LEU A 115 7.23 -10.52 5.70
CA LEU A 115 7.28 -9.77 6.94
C LEU A 115 8.67 -9.86 7.54
N ARG A 116 9.12 -8.79 8.20
CA ARG A 116 10.47 -8.71 8.74
C ARG A 116 10.50 -8.60 10.25
N ARG A 117 10.68 -7.41 10.81
CA ARG A 117 11.01 -7.24 12.23
C ARG A 117 10.04 -6.25 12.85
N ASP A 118 9.57 -6.55 14.05
CA ASP A 118 8.72 -5.67 14.85
C ASP A 118 7.40 -5.32 14.13
N GLU A 119 6.85 -6.25 13.34
CA GLU A 119 5.60 -6.02 12.62
C GLU A 119 4.37 -6.44 13.43
N THR A 120 3.30 -5.65 13.31
CA THR A 120 1.95 -6.03 13.71
C THR A 120 1.12 -6.30 12.47
N PHE A 121 0.77 -7.58 12.25
CA PHE A 121 0.08 -8.02 11.07
C PHE A 121 -1.29 -8.63 11.40
N ARG A 122 -2.32 -8.17 10.68
CA ARG A 122 -3.66 -8.76 10.71
C ARG A 122 -4.21 -8.99 9.31
N ASP A 123 -4.50 -10.24 8.97
CA ASP A 123 -5.25 -10.60 7.76
C ASP A 123 -6.62 -11.16 8.14
N THR A 124 -7.66 -10.66 7.49
CA THR A 124 -9.02 -11.17 7.68
C THR A 124 -9.72 -11.30 6.34
N GLY A 125 -9.94 -12.53 5.89
CA GLY A 125 -10.70 -12.83 4.68
C GLY A 125 -9.83 -12.88 3.43
N CYS A 126 -8.64 -13.49 3.52
CA CYS A 126 -7.89 -13.88 2.33
C CYS A 126 -8.32 -15.29 1.90
N TRP A 127 -8.60 -15.53 0.61
CA TRP A 127 -8.91 -16.89 0.16
C TRP A 127 -7.66 -17.77 0.06
N GLN A 128 -6.51 -17.19 -0.30
CA GLN A 128 -5.22 -17.87 -0.38
C GLN A 128 -4.08 -16.95 0.04
N CYS A 129 -3.43 -17.27 1.15
CA CYS A 129 -2.34 -16.49 1.71
C CYS A 129 -1.01 -17.27 1.75
N VAL A 130 0.10 -16.57 1.49
CA VAL A 130 1.47 -17.10 1.70
C VAL A 130 2.26 -16.11 2.53
N HIS A 131 2.76 -16.57 3.68
CA HIS A 131 3.57 -15.75 4.59
C HIS A 131 5.03 -16.21 4.62
N LYS A 132 5.95 -15.25 4.57
CA LYS A 132 7.37 -15.42 4.87
C LYS A 132 7.71 -14.50 6.03
N LEU A 133 8.01 -15.08 7.19
CA LEU A 133 8.27 -14.36 8.43
C LEU A 133 9.76 -14.40 8.78
N SER A 134 10.28 -13.32 9.38
CA SER A 134 11.49 -13.37 10.19
C SER A 134 11.16 -13.14 11.67
N SER A 135 12.16 -12.96 12.53
CA SER A 135 11.99 -12.93 13.99
C SER A 135 11.19 -11.72 14.49
N ASP A 136 10.49 -11.91 15.62
CA ASP A 136 9.82 -10.87 16.43
C ASP A 136 8.55 -10.25 15.83
N GLU A 137 7.66 -11.11 15.34
CA GLU A 137 6.44 -10.72 14.61
C GLU A 137 5.17 -11.09 15.38
N THR A 138 4.19 -10.18 15.40
CA THR A 138 2.84 -10.49 15.89
C THR A 138 1.90 -10.71 14.71
N PHE A 139 1.40 -11.93 14.58
CA PHE A 139 0.63 -12.39 13.44
C PHE A 139 -0.74 -12.90 13.88
N CYS A 140 -1.80 -12.26 13.38
CA CYS A 140 -3.17 -12.72 13.53
C CYS A 140 -3.81 -12.90 12.15
N ASP A 141 -4.01 -14.15 11.75
CA ASP A 141 -4.81 -14.50 10.58
C ASP A 141 -6.06 -15.20 11.06
N THR A 142 -7.22 -14.62 10.76
CA THR A 142 -8.49 -15.17 11.22
C THR A 142 -9.26 -15.92 10.16
N GLU A 143 -8.88 -15.87 8.87
CA GLU A 143 -9.54 -16.62 7.79
C GLU A 143 -8.58 -16.80 6.59
N CYS A 144 -7.93 -17.98 6.55
CA CYS A 144 -7.37 -18.73 5.42
C CYS A 144 -7.68 -20.23 5.70
#